data_AF-A0A7Y4JNM4-F1
#
_entry.id   AF-A0A7Y4JNM4-F1
#
_cell.length_a   1.000
_cell.length_b   1.000
_cell.length_c   1.000
_cell.angle_alpha   90.00
_cell.angle_beta   90.00
_cell.angle_gamma   90.00
#
_symmetry.space_group_name_H-M   'P 1'
#
loop_
_entity.id
_entity.type
_entity.pdbx_description
1 polymer ?
#
loop_
_entity_poly.entity_id
_entity_poly.type
_entity_poly.pdbx_seq_one_letter_code
_entity_poly.pdbx_strand_id
1 'polypeptide(L)'
;MHCGSYEQHSSANVCVLSLPSKGEGAERILTAPVLAQVVRGMALAWEPDWAVAMSHAHRDLEDERGKADPWLGWVTYLSSQRGTVPPLPAPVRMEPVEDRGTLIILTPERFTVANPEHVALARRVRELLARAGLMGP
;
A
#
# COMPACT_ATOMS: atom_id res chain seq x y z
N MET A 1 4.45 7.32 -16.79
CA MET A 1 4.74 7.59 -15.36
C MET A 1 6.17 8.07 -15.26
N HIS A 2 6.39 9.36 -15.04
CA HIS A 2 7.72 9.94 -14.89
C HIS A 2 7.82 10.60 -13.52
N CYS A 3 8.82 10.19 -12.73
CA CYS A 3 9.14 10.83 -11.46
C CYS A 3 9.47 12.33 -11.67
N GLY A 4 8.77 13.23 -11.00
CA GLY A 4 9.10 14.66 -10.95
C GLY A 4 8.48 15.54 -12.04
N SER A 5 7.57 15.02 -12.86
CA SER A 5 6.77 15.82 -13.80
C SER A 5 5.42 16.13 -13.17
N TYR A 6 4.96 17.39 -13.21
CA TYR A 6 3.61 17.77 -12.80
C TYR A 6 2.67 17.71 -14.02
N GLU A 7 1.67 16.85 -13.97
CA GLU A 7 0.65 16.74 -15.02
C GLU A 7 -0.75 16.54 -14.39
N GLN A 8 -1.76 17.14 -15.00
CA GLN A 8 -3.08 17.41 -14.40
C GLN A 8 -4.03 16.19 -14.36
N HIS A 9 -3.59 15.04 -14.84
CA HIS A 9 -4.39 13.81 -14.85
C HIS A 9 -4.00 12.89 -13.69
N SER A 10 -4.99 12.16 -13.14
CA SER A 10 -4.89 11.41 -11.87
C SER A 10 -3.77 10.34 -11.81
N SER A 11 -3.14 10.02 -12.93
CA SER A 11 -2.09 9.00 -13.05
C SER A 11 -0.68 9.55 -13.26
N ALA A 12 -0.47 10.87 -13.15
CA ALA A 12 0.75 11.50 -13.63
C ALA A 12 1.84 11.80 -12.58
N ASN A 13 1.49 11.90 -11.29
CA ASN A 13 2.45 12.14 -10.21
C ASN A 13 2.70 10.85 -9.40
N VAL A 14 3.60 9.98 -9.88
CA VAL A 14 3.83 8.67 -9.26
C VAL A 14 5.31 8.28 -9.35
N CYS A 15 5.80 7.71 -8.24
CA CYS A 15 7.13 7.15 -8.12
C CYS A 15 7.01 5.63 -7.97
N VAL A 16 7.65 4.88 -8.87
CA VAL A 16 7.63 3.40 -8.84
C VAL A 16 9.03 2.89 -8.54
N LEU A 17 9.16 2.13 -7.45
CA LEU A 17 10.36 1.39 -7.12
C LEU A 17 10.21 -0.07 -7.52
N SER A 18 10.97 -0.50 -8.53
CA SER A 18 11.01 -1.90 -8.97
C SER A 18 11.87 -2.74 -8.03
N LEU A 19 11.24 -3.67 -7.31
CA LEU A 19 11.93 -4.59 -6.40
C LEU A 19 12.29 -5.91 -7.10
N PRO A 20 13.38 -6.59 -6.69
CA PRO A 20 13.69 -7.92 -7.20
C PRO A 20 12.58 -8.90 -6.82
N SER A 21 12.11 -9.69 -7.78
CA SER A 21 11.00 -10.63 -7.59
C SER A 21 11.45 -12.08 -7.37
N LYS A 22 12.72 -12.40 -7.63
CA LYS A 22 13.33 -13.74 -7.51
C LYS A 22 14.77 -13.66 -6.98
N GLY A 23 15.26 -14.77 -6.46
CA GLY A 23 16.63 -14.93 -5.97
C GLY A 23 16.84 -14.41 -4.55
N GLU A 24 18.06 -14.53 -4.04
CA GLU A 24 18.41 -14.18 -2.64
C GLU A 24 18.11 -12.72 -2.29
N GLY A 25 18.25 -11.81 -3.26
CA GLY A 25 17.90 -10.39 -3.08
C GLY A 25 16.41 -10.18 -2.83
N ALA A 26 15.55 -10.95 -3.49
CA ALA A 26 14.11 -10.90 -3.29
C ALA A 26 13.73 -11.41 -1.90
N GLU A 27 14.29 -12.53 -1.45
CA GLU A 27 13.99 -13.09 -0.11
C GLU A 27 14.43 -12.16 1.02
N ARG A 28 15.50 -11.39 0.81
CA ARG A 28 15.96 -10.36 1.77
C ARG A 28 15.02 -9.15 1.83
N ILE A 29 14.51 -8.71 0.68
CA ILE A 29 13.73 -7.47 0.56
C ILE A 29 12.23 -7.69 0.80
N LEU A 30 11.68 -8.81 0.34
CA LEU A 30 10.23 -9.10 0.35
C LEU A 30 9.76 -9.62 1.71
N THR A 31 10.09 -8.86 2.75
CA THR A 31 9.64 -9.04 4.13
C THR A 31 8.85 -7.81 4.57
N ALA A 32 7.85 -8.01 5.44
CA ALA A 32 7.04 -6.91 5.98
C ALA A 32 7.89 -5.75 6.55
N PRO A 33 8.91 -5.98 7.42
CA PRO A 33 9.69 -4.88 7.98
C PRO A 33 10.49 -4.11 6.93
N VAL A 34 11.07 -4.79 5.93
CA VAL A 34 11.86 -4.09 4.89
C VAL A 34 10.95 -3.28 3.99
N LEU A 35 9.84 -3.85 3.53
CA LEU A 35 8.87 -3.12 2.71
C LEU A 35 8.24 -1.95 3.47
N ALA A 36 7.99 -2.10 4.78
CA ALA A 36 7.54 -1.03 5.64
C ALA A 36 8.52 0.16 5.66
N GLN A 37 9.82 -0.11 5.82
CA GLN A 37 10.84 0.93 5.79
C GLN A 37 11.00 1.57 4.41
N VAL A 38 10.90 0.79 3.34
CA VAL A 38 10.94 1.32 1.97
C VAL A 38 9.77 2.28 1.72
N VAL A 39 8.54 1.85 2.00
CA VAL A 39 7.34 2.69 1.81
C VAL A 39 7.38 3.92 2.72
N ARG A 40 7.82 3.77 3.97
CA ARG A 40 8.06 4.90 4.89
C ARG A 40 9.05 5.91 4.29
N GLY A 41 10.20 5.44 3.79
CA GLY A 41 11.20 6.31 3.16
C GLY A 41 10.66 7.05 1.94
N MET A 42 9.88 6.36 1.11
CA MET A 42 9.19 6.99 -0.03
C MET A 42 8.19 8.06 0.43
N ALA A 43 7.39 7.77 1.46
CA ALA A 43 6.42 8.73 2.01
C ALA A 43 7.10 9.99 2.57
N LEU A 44 8.22 9.82 3.27
CA LEU A 44 9.01 10.94 3.80
C LEU A 44 9.72 11.76 2.72
N ALA A 45 10.12 11.14 1.61
CA ALA A 45 10.84 11.81 0.54
C ALA A 45 9.91 12.51 -0.47
N TRP A 46 8.69 11.98 -0.69
CA TRP A 46 7.81 12.43 -1.77
C TRP A 46 6.47 13.02 -1.31
N GLU A 47 6.11 12.87 -0.03
CA GLU A 47 4.84 13.37 0.52
C GLU A 47 3.60 12.98 -0.33
N PRO A 48 3.45 11.70 -0.73
CA PRO A 48 2.34 11.32 -1.59
C PRO A 48 1.02 11.28 -0.80
N ASP A 49 -0.11 11.33 -1.51
CA ASP A 49 -1.42 11.08 -0.88
C ASP A 49 -1.55 9.63 -0.39
N TRP A 50 -0.92 8.70 -1.11
CA TRP A 50 -0.85 7.28 -0.78
C TRP A 50 0.39 6.63 -1.41
N ALA A 51 0.84 5.52 -0.84
CA ALA A 51 1.86 4.66 -1.45
C ALA A 51 1.57 3.19 -1.16
N VAL A 52 2.00 2.29 -2.03
CA VAL A 52 1.69 0.86 -1.92
C VAL A 52 2.87 -0.02 -2.31
N ALA A 53 3.12 -1.07 -1.52
CA ALA A 53 3.92 -2.21 -1.91
C ALA A 53 3.01 -3.41 -2.16
N MET A 54 2.95 -3.87 -3.41
CA MET A 54 2.10 -4.98 -3.84
C MET A 54 2.73 -5.77 -4.97
N SER A 55 2.35 -7.04 -5.12
CA SER A 55 2.73 -7.85 -6.27
C SER A 55 1.85 -7.52 -7.47
N HIS A 56 2.34 -7.78 -8.69
CA HIS A 56 1.54 -7.67 -9.91
C HIS A 56 0.26 -8.51 -9.82
N ALA A 57 0.36 -9.76 -9.34
CA ALA A 57 -0.81 -10.63 -9.19
C ALA A 57 -1.87 -10.06 -8.23
N HIS A 58 -1.47 -9.32 -7.19
CA HIS A 58 -2.42 -8.64 -6.30
C HIS A 58 -3.05 -7.42 -6.98
N ARG A 59 -2.25 -6.67 -7.77
CA ARG A 59 -2.75 -5.52 -8.52
C ARG A 59 -3.77 -5.93 -9.57
N ASP A 60 -3.46 -6.97 -10.33
CA ASP A 60 -4.33 -7.47 -11.40
C ASP A 60 -5.68 -7.95 -10.80
N LEU A 61 -5.66 -8.60 -9.63
CA LEU A 61 -6.86 -8.98 -8.89
C LEU A 61 -7.71 -7.78 -8.42
N GLU A 62 -7.08 -6.68 -8.02
CA GLU A 62 -7.80 -5.44 -7.64
C GLU A 62 -8.32 -4.70 -8.87
N ASP A 63 -7.57 -4.65 -9.97
CA ASP A 63 -7.99 -4.00 -11.22
C ASP A 63 -9.23 -4.69 -11.83
N GLU A 64 -9.32 -6.03 -11.74
CA GLU A 64 -10.52 -6.80 -12.11
C GLU A 64 -11.75 -6.41 -11.28
N ARG A 65 -11.55 -5.95 -10.03
CA ARG A 65 -12.64 -5.49 -9.13
C ARG A 65 -13.04 -4.03 -9.37
N GLY A 66 -12.31 -3.31 -10.20
CA GLY A 66 -12.57 -1.93 -10.61
C GLY A 66 -11.46 -0.96 -10.21
N LYS A 67 -11.22 0.05 -11.06
CA LYS A 67 -10.22 1.10 -10.85
C LYS A 67 -10.68 2.06 -9.75
N ALA A 68 -10.22 1.84 -8.53
CA ALA A 68 -10.38 2.78 -7.44
C ALA A 68 -9.02 2.97 -6.79
N ASP A 69 -8.35 4.07 -7.16
CA ASP A 69 -7.27 4.61 -6.36
C ASP A 69 -7.87 5.10 -5.03
N PRO A 70 -7.18 4.89 -3.90
CA PRO A 70 -5.89 4.20 -3.72
C PRO A 70 -5.98 2.67 -3.80
N TRP A 71 -4.89 2.00 -4.20
CA TRP A 71 -4.75 0.55 -4.01
C TRP A 71 -4.37 0.17 -2.57
N LEU A 72 -4.94 -0.93 -2.08
CA LEU A 72 -4.53 -1.56 -0.82
C LEU A 72 -3.60 -2.75 -1.11
N GLY A 73 -2.33 -2.62 -0.75
CA GLY A 73 -1.31 -3.64 -0.94
C GLY A 73 -0.96 -4.39 0.35
N TRP A 74 0.17 -5.08 0.34
CA TRP A 74 0.67 -5.72 1.56
C TRP A 74 1.07 -4.66 2.59
N VAL A 75 1.77 -3.62 2.11
CA VAL A 75 2.07 -2.40 2.87
C VAL A 75 1.47 -1.23 2.12
N THR A 76 0.67 -0.42 2.81
CA THR A 76 0.05 0.79 2.25
C THR A 76 0.28 1.95 3.20
N TYR A 77 0.69 3.10 2.66
CA TYR A 77 0.72 4.37 3.37
C TYR A 77 -0.49 5.22 2.94
N LEU A 78 -1.13 5.87 3.91
CA LEU A 78 -2.16 6.88 3.69
C LEU A 78 -1.77 8.17 4.39
N SER A 79 -1.78 9.28 3.63
CA SER A 79 -1.56 10.62 4.17
C SER A 79 -2.62 11.01 5.19
N SER A 80 -2.22 11.74 6.23
CA SER A 80 -3.12 12.30 7.24
C SER A 80 -4.13 13.29 6.64
N GLN A 81 -3.82 13.88 5.49
CA GLN A 81 -4.73 14.74 4.72
C GLN A 81 -5.97 14.00 4.22
N ARG A 82 -5.89 12.66 4.07
CA ARG A 82 -7.03 11.83 3.66
C ARG A 82 -7.95 11.49 4.82
N GLY A 83 -7.50 11.68 6.06
CA GLY A 83 -8.25 11.41 7.29
C GLY A 83 -7.56 10.42 8.21
N THR A 84 -8.25 10.04 9.28
CA THR A 84 -7.74 9.13 10.30
C THR A 84 -8.07 7.67 9.97
N VAL A 85 -7.05 6.81 9.96
CA VAL A 85 -7.24 5.37 9.80
C VAL A 85 -8.01 4.81 11.00
N PRO A 86 -9.18 4.15 10.80
CA PRO A 86 -9.92 3.53 11.89
C PRO A 86 -9.15 2.32 12.44
N PRO A 87 -9.48 1.85 13.66
CA PRO A 87 -8.91 0.60 14.17
C PRO A 87 -9.13 -0.57 13.19
N LEU A 88 -8.04 -1.26 12.84
CA LEU A 88 -8.05 -2.39 11.90
C LEU A 88 -7.93 -3.72 12.65
N PRO A 89 -8.50 -4.82 12.11
CA PRO A 89 -8.45 -6.13 12.76
C PRO A 89 -7.04 -6.71 12.74
N ALA A 90 -6.71 -7.56 13.73
CA ALA A 90 -5.51 -8.39 13.65
C ALA A 90 -5.56 -9.30 12.39
N PRO A 91 -4.41 -9.64 11.77
CA PRO A 91 -3.03 -9.34 12.18
C PRO A 91 -2.50 -7.98 11.73
N VAL A 92 -3.36 -7.07 11.23
CA VAL A 92 -2.94 -5.79 10.66
C VAL A 92 -2.20 -4.95 11.69
N ARG A 93 -1.06 -4.41 11.30
CA ARG A 93 -0.29 -3.44 12.09
C ARG A 93 -0.44 -2.06 11.47
N MET A 94 -0.63 -1.07 12.32
CA MET A 94 -0.64 0.34 11.95
C MET A 94 0.56 1.01 12.60
N GLU A 95 1.38 1.70 11.80
CA GLU A 95 2.53 2.44 12.28
C GLU A 95 2.42 3.91 11.85
N PRO A 96 2.63 4.88 12.74
CA PRO A 96 2.68 6.28 12.33
C PRO A 96 3.91 6.56 11.45
N VAL A 97 3.75 7.46 10.49
CA VAL A 97 4.85 8.05 9.70
C VAL A 97 4.91 9.53 10.08
N GLU A 98 5.59 9.81 11.20
CA GLU A 98 5.67 11.14 11.80
C GLU A 98 4.26 11.75 11.95
N ASP A 99 4.08 13.02 11.57
CA ASP A 99 2.80 13.72 11.46
C ASP A 99 2.15 13.58 10.07
N ARG A 100 2.79 12.87 9.13
CA ARG A 100 2.40 12.82 7.72
C ARG A 100 1.30 11.82 7.41
N GLY A 101 1.19 10.73 8.18
CA GLY A 101 0.17 9.72 7.93
C GLY A 101 0.41 8.40 8.62
N THR A 102 -0.23 7.35 8.12
CA THR A 102 -0.22 6.01 8.71
C THR A 102 0.19 4.97 7.69
N LEU A 103 1.12 4.10 8.10
CA LEU A 103 1.50 2.89 7.40
C LEU A 103 0.63 1.72 7.90
N ILE A 104 0.05 0.98 6.98
CA ILE A 104 -0.81 -0.19 7.21
C ILE A 104 -0.09 -1.41 6.65
N ILE A 105 0.15 -2.42 7.48
CA ILE A 105 0.82 -3.66 7.12
C ILE A 105 -0.16 -4.81 7.37
N LEU A 106 -0.61 -5.47 6.31
CA LEU A 106 -1.70 -6.46 6.41
C LEU A 106 -1.30 -7.70 7.23
N THR A 107 -0.13 -8.26 6.95
CA THR A 107 0.35 -9.51 7.54
C THR A 107 1.85 -9.42 7.86
N PRO A 108 2.34 -10.07 8.93
CA PRO A 108 3.78 -10.14 9.21
C PRO A 108 4.54 -11.04 8.22
N GLU A 109 3.91 -12.11 7.76
CA GLU A 109 4.39 -13.01 6.71
C GLU A 109 4.10 -12.46 5.31
N ARG A 110 4.79 -13.02 4.31
CA ARG A 110 4.67 -12.61 2.91
C ARG A 110 3.23 -12.74 2.41
N PHE A 111 2.65 -11.60 2.07
CA PHE A 111 1.33 -11.55 1.44
C PHE A 111 1.39 -12.16 0.04
N THR A 112 0.40 -13.01 -0.26
CA THR A 112 0.25 -13.70 -1.54
C THR A 112 -1.23 -13.84 -1.87
N VAL A 113 -1.58 -13.71 -3.15
CA VAL A 113 -2.95 -13.96 -3.63
C VAL A 113 -3.32 -15.44 -3.62
N ALA A 114 -2.33 -16.33 -3.52
CA ALA A 114 -2.53 -17.77 -3.42
C ALA A 114 -3.08 -18.19 -2.04
N ASN A 115 -2.90 -17.37 -1.00
CA ASN A 115 -3.51 -17.60 0.29
C ASN A 115 -4.89 -16.90 0.35
N PRO A 116 -6.01 -17.64 0.42
CA PRO A 116 -7.33 -17.04 0.48
C PRO A 116 -7.56 -16.19 1.74
N GLU A 117 -6.87 -16.47 2.84
CA GLU A 117 -6.97 -15.68 4.09
C GLU A 117 -6.39 -14.27 3.90
N HIS A 118 -5.26 -14.16 3.18
CA HIS A 118 -4.66 -12.88 2.82
C HIS A 118 -5.63 -12.02 1.99
N VAL A 119 -6.25 -12.62 0.97
CA VAL A 119 -7.21 -11.92 0.10
C VAL A 119 -8.46 -11.52 0.88
N ALA A 120 -8.97 -12.38 1.76
CA ALA A 120 -10.11 -12.07 2.61
C ALA A 120 -9.81 -10.92 3.59
N LEU A 121 -8.62 -10.90 4.19
CA LEU A 121 -8.16 -9.83 5.07
C LEU A 121 -8.04 -8.51 4.31
N ALA A 122 -7.37 -8.50 3.16
CA ALA A 122 -7.22 -7.31 2.32
C ALA A 122 -8.58 -6.70 1.98
N ARG A 123 -9.54 -7.52 1.52
CA ARG A 123 -10.91 -7.07 1.24
C ARG A 123 -11.58 -6.47 2.47
N ARG A 124 -11.48 -7.14 3.63
CA ARG A 124 -12.10 -6.66 4.86
C ARG A 124 -11.53 -5.30 5.31
N VAL A 125 -10.22 -5.14 5.22
CA VAL A 125 -9.54 -3.87 5.51
C VAL A 125 -9.96 -2.80 4.52
N ARG A 126 -10.00 -3.10 3.23
CA ARG A 126 -10.47 -2.18 2.18
C ARG A 126 -11.87 -1.66 2.44
N GLU A 127 -12.81 -2.53 2.84
CA GLU A 127 -14.18 -2.13 3.22
C GLU A 127 -14.23 -1.22 4.46
N LEU A 128 -13.33 -1.40 5.43
CA LEU A 128 -13.24 -0.54 6.61
C LEU A 128 -12.69 0.84 6.22
N LEU A 129 -11.63 0.89 5.43
CA LEU A 129 -11.03 2.13 4.93
C LEU A 129 -12.01 2.89 4.03
N ALA A 130 -12.74 2.19 3.17
CA ALA A 130 -13.73 2.80 2.28
C ALA A 130 -14.90 3.43 3.06
N ARG A 131 -15.40 2.74 4.10
CA ARG A 131 -16.43 3.30 5.00
C ARG A 131 -15.94 4.53 5.77
N ALA A 132 -14.63 4.62 6.03
CA ALA A 132 -14.00 5.79 6.63
C ALA A 132 -13.69 6.91 5.62
N GLY A 133 -14.04 6.74 4.33
CA GLY A 133 -13.80 7.74 3.29
C GLY A 133 -12.36 7.78 2.77
N LEU A 134 -11.50 6.84 3.17
CA LEU A 134 -10.07 6.87 2.86
C LEU A 134 -9.71 6.32 1.47
N MET A 135 -10.68 5.65 0.82
CA MET A 135 -10.50 4.94 -0.46
C MET A 135 -11.15 5.63 -1.67
N GLY A 136 -11.57 6.90 -1.53
CA GLY A 136 -12.04 7.71 -2.66
C GLY A 136 -10.89 8.27 -3.50
N PRO A 137 -11.13 8.89 -4.67
CA PRO A 137 -10.11 9.66 -5.36
C PRO A 137 -9.54 10.75 -4.45
#